data_AF-A0A7X7TZV1-F1
#
_entry.id   AF-A0A7X7TZV1-F1
#
_cell.length_a   1.000
_cell.length_b   1.000
_cell.length_c   1.000
_cell.angle_alpha   90.00
_cell.angle_beta   90.00
_cell.angle_gamma   90.00
#
_symmetry.space_group_name_H-M   'P 1'
#
loop_
_entity.id
_entity.type
_entity.pdbx_description
1 polymer ?
#
loop_
_entity_poly.entity_id
_entity_poly.type
_entity_poly.pdbx_seq_one_letter_code
_entity_poly.pdbx_strand_id
1 'polypeptide(L)' 'MSLGAALSAADTASSEEIQLKFDSAGRFKIVQFTDLHLHEGGEKDRQTLALIGQILDVEKPQLVVLTGDTLSGAA' A
#
# COMPACT_ATOMS: atom_id res chain seq x y z
N MET A 1 -11.07 8.91 50.36
CA MET A 1 -12.48 8.72 49.96
C MET A 1 -12.53 8.79 48.45
N SER A 2 -13.09 7.75 47.84
CA SER A 2 -13.25 7.57 46.40
C SER A 2 -14.25 8.58 45.84
N LEU A 3 -14.00 9.04 44.61
CA LEU A 3 -15.04 8.95 43.59
C LEU A 3 -14.38 8.76 42.21
N GLY A 4 -14.56 7.56 41.66
CA GLY A 4 -14.29 7.30 40.25
C GLY A 4 -15.49 7.68 39.39
N ALA A 5 -15.21 8.00 38.13
CA ALA A 5 -16.07 7.72 36.99
C ALA A 5 -15.19 7.77 35.73
N ALA A 6 -15.01 6.61 35.11
CA ALA A 6 -14.48 6.50 33.76
C ALA A 6 -15.52 7.03 32.76
N LEU A 7 -15.10 7.77 31.73
CA LEU A 7 -15.84 7.80 30.48
C LEU A 7 -14.91 8.13 29.29
N SER A 8 -14.63 7.07 28.54
CA SER A 8 -14.27 7.00 27.13
C SER A 8 -13.18 7.96 26.64
N ALA A 9 -11.94 7.50 26.65
CA ALA A 9 -11.01 7.85 25.58
C ALA A 9 -11.63 7.29 24.29
N ALA A 10 -12.46 8.11 23.62
CA ALA A 10 -12.78 7.88 22.23
C ALA A 10 -11.44 7.83 21.52
N ASP A 11 -11.07 6.62 21.10
CA ASP A 11 -9.93 6.33 20.25
C ASP A 11 -10.17 7.12 18.96
N THR A 12 -9.71 8.38 18.95
CA THR A 12 -9.74 9.22 17.77
C THR A 12 -8.74 8.59 16.83
N ALA A 13 -9.23 7.70 15.97
CA ALA A 13 -8.50 7.22 14.81
C ALA A 13 -8.03 8.46 14.03
N SER A 14 -6.79 8.86 14.25
CA SER A 14 -6.14 9.90 13.47
C SER A 14 -6.00 9.31 12.07
N SER A 15 -6.81 9.82 11.14
CA SER A 15 -6.61 9.54 9.73
C SER A 15 -5.29 10.20 9.36
N GLU A 16 -4.20 9.43 9.38
CA GLU A 16 -2.92 9.93 8.89
C GLU A 16 -3.10 10.28 7.41
N GLU A 17 -3.12 11.58 7.14
CA GLU A 17 -3.19 12.08 5.78
C GLU A 17 -1.94 11.62 5.04
N ILE A 18 -2.10 10.75 4.04
CA ILE A 18 -0.99 10.29 3.20
C ILE A 18 -0.53 11.48 2.37
N GLN A 19 0.52 12.16 2.85
CA GLN A 19 1.08 13.32 2.18
C GLN A 19 2.02 12.89 1.04
N LEU A 20 1.56 13.11 -0.20
CA LEU A 20 2.38 12.98 -1.39
C LEU A 20 3.36 14.15 -1.48
N LYS A 21 4.66 13.87 -1.40
CA LYS A 21 5.72 14.87 -1.37
C LYS A 21 6.84 14.54 -2.35
N PHE A 22 7.47 15.57 -2.89
CA PHE A 22 8.69 15.43 -3.69
C PHE A 22 9.87 14.96 -2.82
N ASP A 23 10.84 14.28 -3.43
CA ASP A 23 12.10 13.92 -2.77
C ASP A 23 12.98 15.17 -2.53
N SER A 24 14.10 14.99 -1.83
CA SER A 24 15.04 16.09 -1.53
C SER A 24 15.70 16.71 -2.77
N ALA A 25 15.61 16.05 -3.92
CA ALA A 25 16.08 16.55 -5.21
C ALA A 25 14.94 17.19 -6.03
N GLY A 26 13.73 17.34 -5.46
CA GLY A 26 12.58 17.93 -6.13
C GLY A 26 11.91 17.01 -7.16
N ARG A 27 12.11 15.69 -7.07
CA ARG A 27 11.51 14.71 -7.99
C ARG A 27 10.32 14.01 -7.37
N PHE A 28 9.36 13.62 -8.21
CA PHE A 28 8.23 12.79 -7.82
C PHE A 28 8.20 11.56 -8.73
N LYS A 29 8.39 10.39 -8.14
CA LYS A 29 8.47 9.10 -8.82
C LYS A 29 7.19 8.31 -8.55
N ILE A 30 6.59 7.87 -9.64
CA ILE A 30 5.43 6.99 -9.65
C ILE A 30 5.86 5.66 -10.24
N VAL A 31 5.55 4.56 -9.56
CA VAL A 31 5.67 3.21 -10.12
C VAL A 31 4.27 2.71 -10.43
N GLN A 32 4.07 2.22 -11.65
CA GLN A 32 2.80 1.67 -12.08
C GLN A 32 2.94 0.17 -12.36
N PHE A 33 2.00 -0.60 -11.84
CA PHE A 33 1.81 -2.01 -12.18
C PHE A 33 0.42 -2.19 -12.82
N THR A 34 0.33 -3.02 -13.84
CA THR A 34 -0.89 -3.24 -14.64
C THR A 34 -1.03 -4.72 -14.94
N ASP A 35 -2.27 -5.18 -15.11
CA ASP A 35 -2.59 -6.53 -15.61
C ASP A 35 -1.88 -7.64 -14.81
N LEU A 36 -1.88 -7.54 -13.48
CA LEU A 36 -1.19 -8.50 -12.61
C LEU A 36 -1.83 -9.89 -12.65
N HIS A 37 -3.14 -9.96 -12.91
CA HIS A 37 -3.93 -11.19 -13.04
C HIS A 37 -3.64 -12.21 -11.94
N LEU A 38 -3.49 -11.77 -10.69
CA LEU A 38 -3.17 -12.66 -9.57
C LEU A 38 -4.30 -13.69 -9.37
N HIS A 39 -3.94 -14.96 -9.25
CA HIS A 39 -4.85 -16.10 -9.13
C HIS A 39 -4.46 -17.03 -7.96
N GLU A 40 -5.10 -16.78 -6.82
CA GLU A 40 -5.10 -17.64 -5.62
C GLU A 40 -3.72 -18.03 -5.05
N GLY A 41 -2.68 -17.24 -5.31
CA GLY A 41 -1.37 -17.43 -4.69
C GLY A 41 -0.55 -18.57 -5.30
N GLY A 42 -0.83 -18.92 -6.55
CA GLY A 42 -0.03 -19.86 -7.33
C GLY A 42 1.44 -19.43 -7.47
N GLU A 43 2.27 -20.30 -8.07
CA GLU A 43 3.70 -20.00 -8.22
C GLU A 43 3.98 -18.73 -9.02
N LYS A 44 3.17 -18.46 -10.07
CA LYS A 44 3.29 -17.25 -10.86
C LYS A 44 2.96 -15.99 -10.04
N ASP A 45 1.91 -16.03 -9.21
CA ASP A 45 1.58 -14.92 -8.32
C ASP A 45 2.73 -14.61 -7.38
N ARG A 46 3.34 -15.65 -6.79
CA ARG A 46 4.49 -15.46 -5.88
C ARG A 46 5.66 -14.81 -6.59
N GLN A 47 5.95 -15.19 -7.84
CA GLN A 47 7.00 -14.57 -8.64
C GLN A 47 6.67 -13.11 -8.99
N THR A 48 5.42 -12.83 -9.38
CA THR A 48 4.93 -11.46 -9.64
C THR A 48 5.08 -10.59 -8.40
N LEU A 49 4.64 -11.06 -7.24
CA LEU A 49 4.74 -10.33 -5.98
C LEU A 49 6.19 -10.12 -5.53
N ALA A 50 7.07 -11.12 -5.73
CA ALA A 50 8.49 -10.98 -5.44
C ALA A 50 9.14 -9.91 -6.33
N LEU A 51 8.82 -9.89 -7.63
CA LEU A 51 9.32 -8.87 -8.56
C LEU A 51 8.82 -7.47 -8.19
N ILE A 52 7.53 -7.33 -7.84
CA ILE A 52 6.98 -6.06 -7.34
C ILE A 52 7.77 -5.59 -6.13
N GLY A 53 8.03 -6.46 -5.15
CA GLY A 53 8.85 -6.14 -3.98
C GLY A 53 10.24 -5.62 -4.35
N GLN A 54 10.94 -6.32 -5.25
CA GLN A 54 12.26 -5.91 -5.73
C GLN A 54 12.24 -4.52 -6.40
N ILE A 55 11.23 -4.25 -7.22
CA ILE A 55 11.07 -2.94 -7.87
C ILE A 55 10.85 -1.85 -6.82
N LEU A 56 10.04 -2.09 -5.80
CA LEU A 56 9.79 -1.11 -4.74
C LEU A 56 11.04 -0.82 -3.91
N ASP A 57 11.83 -1.84 -3.59
CA ASP A 57 13.10 -1.70 -2.86
C ASP A 57 14.14 -0.88 -3.63
N VAL A 58 14.20 -1.07 -4.95
CA VAL A 58 15.14 -0.36 -5.85
C VAL A 58 14.65 1.06 -6.13
N GLU A 59 13.40 1.23 -6.54
CA GLU A 59 12.90 2.49 -7.07
C GLU A 59 12.52 3.50 -5.97
N LYS A 60 12.04 3.01 -4.81
CA LYS A 60 11.57 3.84 -3.68
C LYS A 60 10.65 4.99 -4.12
N PRO A 61 9.52 4.69 -4.78
CA PRO A 61 8.61 5.70 -5.30
C PRO A 61 7.84 6.42 -4.19
N GLN A 62 7.27 7.57 -4.55
CA GLN A 62 6.38 8.34 -3.68
C GLN A 62 4.93 7.89 -3.83
N LEU A 63 4.58 7.29 -4.97
CA LEU A 63 3.27 6.72 -5.26
C LEU A 63 3.42 5.42 -6.05
N VAL A 64 2.64 4.41 -5.67
CA VAL A 64 2.47 3.18 -6.44
C VAL A 64 1.04 3.15 -6.95
N VAL A 65 0.85 2.87 -8.24
CA VAL A 65 -0.46 2.80 -8.87
C VAL A 65 -0.65 1.40 -9.45
N LEU A 66 -1.77 0.78 -9.10
CA LEU A 66 -2.23 -0.46 -9.75
C LEU A 66 -3.31 -0.09 -10.76
N THR A 67 -3.07 -0.35 -12.04
CA THR A 67 -3.99 0.01 -13.12
C THR A 67 -4.59 -1.22 -13.77
N GLY A 68 -5.85 -1.52 -13.49
CA GLY A 68 -6.60 -2.59 -14.18
C GLY A 68 -6.11 -4.01 -13.88
N ASP A 69 -7.02 -4.98 -14.06
CA ASP A 69 -6.72 -6.41 -14.16
C ASP A 69 -5.77 -6.97 -13.10
N THR A 70 -5.89 -6.48 -11.87
CA THR A 70 -5.02 -6.87 -10.75
C THR A 70 -5.27 -8.30 -10.28
N LEU A 71 -6.55 -8.71 -10.28
CA LEU A 71 -7.00 -10.02 -9.85
C LEU A 71 -7.59 -10.76 -11.04
N SER A 72 -7.28 -12.05 -11.16
CA SER A 72 -7.97 -12.93 -12.09
C SER A 72 -9.32 -13.35 -11.53
N GLY A 73 -10.30 -13.55 -12.41
CA GLY A 73 -11.58 -14.15 -12.03
C GLY A 73 -11.41 -15.59 -11.54
N ALA A 74 -12.36 -16.05 -10.72
CA ALA A 74 -12.49 -17.47 -10.38
C ALA A 74 -12.96 -18.24 -11.63
N ALA A 75 -12.31 -19.36 -11.93
CA ALA A 75 -12.77 -20.32 -12.94
C ALA A 75 -13.79 -21.29 -12.33
#